data_AF-A0A8D8CVG3-F1
#
_entry.id   AF-A0A8D8CVG3-F1
#
_cell.length_a   1.000
_cell.length_b   1.000
_cell.length_c   1.000
_cell.angle_alpha   90.00
_cell.angle_beta   90.00
_cell.angle_gamma   90.00
#
_symmetry.space_group_name_H-M   'P 1'
#
loop_
_entity.id
_entity.type
_entity.pdbx_description
1 polymer ?
#
loop_
_entity_poly.entity_id
_entity_poly.type
_entity_poly.pdbx_seq_one_letter_code
_entity_poly.pdbx_strand_id
1 'polypeptide(L)'
;MTTTMSANPITILIVILAAAALLDAGIVRQRRFESNEIPPTEQETNARVVLERCERRYQEGKAKETHAAWAYTSNLTEYNLIKNTEAATEFAAIQKSVAEELRQFDYRTFRNEDLKRRFKRLAVLGYAALPEDKFKELFGAVSSMESNYAKIKICSYRDNTNCHMTLDPEITELLGNSRDPEELKYYWVEWYNKAGKPTRESFQKYVDLNKESAKLNGFNNGAEVWLDE
;
A
#
# COMPACT_ATOMS: atom_id res chain seq x y z
N MET A 1 25.53 24.71 64.60
CA MET A 1 24.49 24.00 63.82
C MET A 1 25.16 22.89 63.06
N THR A 2 25.00 21.64 63.52
CA THR A 2 25.07 20.44 62.68
C THR A 2 24.65 19.26 63.55
N THR A 3 23.47 18.74 63.24
CA THR A 3 22.79 17.65 63.94
C THR A 3 23.26 16.31 63.37
N THR A 4 23.27 15.30 64.24
CA THR A 4 23.60 13.89 64.04
C THR A 4 22.76 13.18 62.98
N MET A 5 23.31 12.19 62.28
CA MET A 5 22.54 11.02 61.80
C MET A 5 23.33 9.72 61.97
N SER A 6 22.75 8.83 62.76
CA SER A 6 23.09 7.42 62.94
C SER A 6 22.59 6.62 61.73
N ALA A 7 23.43 5.78 61.14
CA ALA A 7 23.03 4.89 60.05
C ALA A 7 22.54 3.53 60.60
N ASN A 8 21.35 3.15 60.15
CA ASN A 8 20.54 1.98 60.54
C ASN A 8 21.07 0.69 59.87
N PRO A 9 21.03 -0.51 60.50
CA PRO A 9 21.70 -1.72 60.01
C PRO A 9 20.98 -2.44 58.84
N ILE A 10 19.99 -1.82 58.23
CA ILE A 10 19.22 -2.37 57.10
C ILE A 10 19.96 -2.17 55.76
N THR A 11 20.92 -1.24 55.69
CA THR A 11 21.66 -0.92 54.45
C THR A 11 22.72 -1.96 54.09
N ILE A 12 23.11 -2.85 55.01
CA ILE A 12 24.18 -3.85 54.77
C ILE A 12 23.63 -5.14 54.11
N LEU A 13 22.31 -5.38 54.15
CA LEU A 13 21.70 -6.55 53.50
C LEU A 13 21.41 -6.38 52.00
N ILE A 14 21.39 -5.16 51.46
CA ILE A 14 21.09 -4.92 50.04
C ILE A 14 22.31 -5.12 49.14
N VAL A 15 23.53 -5.01 49.67
CA VAL A 15 24.77 -5.16 48.87
C VAL A 15 25.10 -6.64 48.59
N ILE A 16 24.62 -7.58 49.40
CA ILE A 16 24.90 -9.02 49.22
C ILE A 16 23.89 -9.70 48.27
N LEU A 17 22.70 -9.13 48.07
CA LEU A 17 21.72 -9.63 47.09
C LEU A 17 21.96 -9.15 45.65
N ALA A 18 22.81 -8.13 45.45
CA ALA A 18 23.21 -7.68 44.11
C ALA A 18 24.39 -8.47 43.50
N ALA A 19 25.09 -9.28 44.31
CA ALA A 19 26.23 -10.09 43.86
C ALA A 19 25.87 -11.54 43.47
N ALA A 20 24.63 -11.98 43.70
CA ALA A 20 24.18 -13.36 43.46
C ALA A 20 23.22 -13.51 42.25
N ALA A 21 23.17 -12.52 41.35
CA ALA A 21 22.44 -12.60 40.08
C ALA A 21 23.34 -12.41 38.85
N LEU A 22 24.64 -12.73 38.97
CA LEU A 22 25.63 -12.66 37.88
C LEU A 22 26.37 -13.98 37.62
N LEU A 23 25.78 -15.13 38.00
CA LEU A 23 26.35 -16.45 37.67
C LEU A 23 25.39 -17.41 36.95
N ASP A 24 24.26 -16.91 36.45
CA ASP A 24 23.45 -17.60 35.43
C ASP A 24 23.13 -16.70 34.23
N ALA A 25 23.99 -15.71 33.97
CA ALA A 25 24.22 -15.29 32.60
C ALA A 25 25.13 -16.34 31.97
N GLY A 26 24.56 -17.54 31.75
CA GLY A 26 25.14 -18.49 30.83
C GLY A 26 25.47 -17.68 29.59
N ILE A 27 26.76 -17.62 29.26
CA ILE A 27 27.21 -17.06 27.99
C ILE A 27 26.38 -17.82 26.98
N VAL A 28 25.32 -17.21 26.46
CA VAL A 28 24.74 -17.60 25.19
C VAL A 28 25.87 -17.26 24.26
N ARG A 29 26.81 -18.20 24.14
CA ARG A 29 27.74 -18.30 23.04
C ARG A 29 26.75 -18.35 21.92
N GLN A 30 26.50 -17.20 21.28
CA GLN A 30 25.86 -17.15 19.99
C GLN A 30 26.68 -18.19 19.26
N ARG A 31 26.09 -19.37 19.08
CA ARG A 31 26.62 -20.35 18.17
C ARG A 31 26.56 -19.51 16.92
N ARG A 32 27.70 -18.95 16.50
CA ARG A 32 27.87 -18.53 15.12
C ARG A 32 27.52 -19.83 14.44
N PHE A 33 26.26 -19.92 14.01
CA PHE A 33 25.94 -20.80 12.93
C PHE A 33 26.92 -20.28 11.89
N GLU A 34 28.02 -21.00 11.74
CA GLU A 34 28.66 -21.06 10.43
C GLU A 34 27.53 -21.57 9.57
N SER A 35 26.73 -20.62 9.08
CA SER A 35 25.86 -20.90 7.98
C SER A 35 26.82 -21.45 6.95
N ASN A 36 26.55 -22.67 6.48
CA ASN A 36 27.13 -23.15 5.23
C ASN A 36 26.56 -22.31 4.06
N GLU A 37 26.52 -20.99 4.23
CA GLU A 37 26.12 -20.03 3.23
C GLU A 37 27.26 -20.00 2.23
N ILE A 38 26.96 -20.63 1.10
CA ILE A 38 27.77 -20.53 -0.09
C ILE A 38 27.97 -19.03 -0.35
N PRO A 39 29.23 -18.54 -0.40
CA PRO A 39 29.49 -17.13 -0.59
C PRO A 39 28.83 -16.64 -1.90
N PRO A 40 28.26 -15.43 -1.92
CA PRO A 40 27.58 -14.88 -3.10
C PRO A 40 28.50 -14.92 -4.32
N THR A 41 27.95 -15.19 -5.50
CA THR A 41 28.77 -15.03 -6.72
C THR A 41 29.14 -13.55 -6.90
N GLU A 42 30.14 -13.29 -7.74
CA GLU A 42 30.42 -11.92 -8.19
C GLU A 42 29.18 -11.29 -8.83
N GLN A 43 28.44 -12.05 -9.63
CA GLN A 43 27.17 -11.63 -10.23
C GLN A 43 26.13 -11.24 -9.17
N GLU A 44 25.92 -12.07 -8.14
CA GLU A 44 24.98 -11.78 -7.05
C GLU A 44 25.43 -10.58 -6.20
N THR A 45 26.75 -10.36 -6.09
CA THR A 45 27.32 -9.20 -5.39
C THR A 45 27.07 -7.91 -6.16
N ASN A 46 27.31 -7.90 -7.46
CA ASN A 46 26.99 -6.76 -8.33
C ASN A 46 25.48 -6.50 -8.41
N ALA A 47 24.68 -7.58 -8.51
CA ALA A 47 23.23 -7.50 -8.53
C ALA A 47 22.66 -6.87 -7.26
N ARG A 48 23.23 -7.17 -6.08
CA ARG A 48 22.81 -6.55 -4.81
C ARG A 48 23.05 -5.05 -4.78
N VAL A 49 24.21 -4.57 -5.25
CA VAL A 49 24.50 -3.13 -5.32
C VAL A 49 23.51 -2.40 -6.24
N VAL A 50 23.18 -3.01 -7.38
CA VAL A 50 22.15 -2.45 -8.30
C VAL A 50 20.77 -2.47 -7.66
N LEU A 51 20.40 -3.58 -7.02
CA LEU A 51 19.11 -3.72 -6.36
C LEU A 51 18.91 -2.66 -5.27
N GLU A 52 19.89 -2.44 -4.40
CA GLU A 52 19.81 -1.44 -3.33
C GLU A 52 19.61 -0.02 -3.88
N ARG A 53 20.26 0.31 -5.00
CA ARG A 53 20.04 1.58 -5.71
C ARG A 53 18.61 1.66 -6.26
N CYS A 54 18.12 0.60 -6.90
CA CYS A 54 16.79 0.52 -7.46
C CYS A 54 15.71 0.63 -6.37
N GLU A 55 15.89 -0.06 -5.25
CA GLU A 55 15.00 -0.01 -4.09
C GLU A 55 14.90 1.38 -3.49
N ARG A 56 16.03 2.07 -3.31
CA ARG A 56 16.02 3.44 -2.81
C ARG A 56 15.18 4.37 -3.70
N ARG A 57 15.42 4.33 -5.03
CA ARG A 57 14.64 5.13 -5.99
C ARG A 57 13.16 4.77 -5.98
N TYR A 58 12.85 3.47 -5.90
CA TYR A 58 11.47 2.97 -5.83
C TYR A 58 10.77 3.48 -4.57
N GLN A 59 11.43 3.39 -3.41
CA GLN A 59 10.89 3.83 -2.12
C GLN A 59 10.66 5.35 -2.08
N GLU A 60 11.63 6.14 -2.55
CA GLU A 60 11.49 7.60 -2.64
C GLU A 60 10.33 8.01 -3.55
N GLY A 61 10.24 7.40 -4.75
CA GLY A 61 9.14 7.64 -5.67
C GLY A 61 7.78 7.22 -5.10
N LYS A 62 7.72 6.05 -4.46
CA LYS A 62 6.48 5.54 -3.85
C LYS A 62 6.04 6.41 -2.67
N ALA A 63 6.96 6.91 -1.85
CA ALA A 63 6.63 7.81 -0.75
C ALA A 63 5.97 9.09 -1.28
N LYS A 64 6.54 9.71 -2.32
CA LYS A 64 5.99 10.91 -2.97
C LYS A 64 4.58 10.67 -3.51
N GLU A 65 4.38 9.57 -4.23
CA GLU A 65 3.07 9.18 -4.76
C GLU A 65 2.06 8.91 -3.65
N THR A 66 2.47 8.22 -2.58
CA THR A 66 1.61 7.92 -1.43
C THR A 66 1.15 9.20 -0.72
N HIS A 67 2.04 10.19 -0.55
CA HIS A 67 1.66 11.48 0.03
C HIS A 67 0.67 12.25 -0.84
N ALA A 68 0.84 12.23 -2.17
CA ALA A 68 -0.08 12.88 -3.09
C ALA A 68 -1.46 12.18 -3.11
N ALA A 69 -1.47 10.85 -3.10
CA ALA A 69 -2.70 10.05 -3.00
C ALA A 69 -3.45 10.31 -1.68
N TRP A 70 -2.73 10.38 -0.56
CA TRP A 70 -3.30 10.76 0.73
C TRP A 70 -3.90 12.16 0.70
N ALA A 71 -3.19 13.15 0.14
CA ALA A 71 -3.69 14.53 0.04
C ALA A 71 -4.99 14.63 -0.77
N TYR A 72 -5.12 13.83 -1.85
CA TYR A 72 -6.33 13.77 -2.64
C TYR A 72 -7.49 13.08 -1.90
N THR A 73 -7.26 11.87 -1.37
CA THR A 73 -8.31 11.08 -0.71
C THR A 73 -8.83 11.72 0.58
N SER A 74 -7.98 12.45 1.31
CA SER A 74 -8.38 13.23 2.48
C SER A 74 -9.00 14.60 2.15
N ASN A 75 -8.78 15.11 0.93
CA ASN A 75 -9.31 16.39 0.49
C ASN A 75 -9.52 16.42 -1.04
N LEU A 76 -10.73 16.07 -1.48
CA LEU A 76 -11.10 15.83 -2.88
C LEU A 76 -11.27 17.11 -3.71
N THR A 77 -10.17 17.81 -3.97
CA THR A 77 -10.10 19.00 -4.83
C THR A 77 -9.46 18.69 -6.17
N GLU A 78 -9.75 19.54 -7.17
CA GLU A 78 -9.10 19.45 -8.49
C GLU A 78 -7.58 19.63 -8.40
N TYR A 79 -7.13 20.56 -7.54
CA TYR A 79 -5.71 20.77 -7.28
C TYR A 79 -5.01 19.50 -6.79
N ASN A 80 -5.60 18.81 -5.80
CA ASN A 80 -5.03 17.57 -5.28
C ASN A 80 -5.13 16.42 -6.30
N LEU A 81 -6.18 16.38 -7.14
CA LEU A 81 -6.30 15.40 -8.22
C LEU A 81 -5.15 15.53 -9.22
N ILE A 82 -4.83 16.76 -9.64
CA ILE A 82 -3.72 17.03 -10.56
C ILE A 82 -2.40 16.57 -9.92
N LYS A 83 -2.15 16.94 -8.66
CA LYS A 83 -0.92 16.54 -7.94
C LYS A 83 -0.80 15.02 -7.77
N ASN A 84 -1.91 14.36 -7.47
CA ASN A 84 -1.96 12.90 -7.38
C ASN A 84 -1.64 12.24 -8.73
N THR A 85 -2.23 12.73 -9.82
CA THR A 85 -2.00 12.22 -11.18
C THR A 85 -0.56 12.41 -11.63
N GLU A 86 0.03 13.59 -11.37
CA GLU A 86 1.44 13.89 -11.64
C GLU A 86 2.36 12.90 -10.91
N ALA A 87 2.15 12.73 -9.59
CA ALA A 87 2.98 11.85 -8.77
C ALA A 87 2.84 10.37 -9.15
N ALA A 88 1.61 9.91 -9.47
CA ALA A 88 1.36 8.56 -9.96
C ALA A 88 2.05 8.29 -11.30
N THR A 89 2.01 9.26 -12.23
CA THR A 89 2.70 9.16 -13.53
C THR A 89 4.22 9.10 -13.35
N GLU A 90 4.79 9.97 -12.51
CA GLU A 90 6.23 9.97 -12.21
C GLU A 90 6.67 8.64 -11.57
N PHE A 91 5.88 8.13 -10.62
CA PHE A 91 6.17 6.84 -10.01
C PHE A 91 6.07 5.68 -11.00
N ALA A 92 5.10 5.69 -11.92
CA ALA A 92 5.03 4.69 -13.00
C ALA A 92 6.29 4.71 -13.89
N ALA A 93 6.83 5.90 -14.19
CA ALA A 93 8.10 6.03 -14.92
C ALA A 93 9.30 5.47 -14.13
N ILE A 94 9.35 5.70 -12.81
CA ILE A 94 10.37 5.09 -11.92
C ILE A 94 10.26 3.57 -11.93
N GLN A 95 9.05 3.01 -11.85
CA GLN A 95 8.82 1.56 -11.91
C GLN A 95 9.33 0.96 -13.22
N LYS A 96 9.03 1.60 -14.37
CA LYS A 96 9.57 1.20 -15.69
C LYS A 96 11.09 1.14 -15.69
N SER A 97 11.74 2.23 -15.29
CA SER A 97 13.21 2.31 -15.27
C SER A 97 13.83 1.28 -14.32
N VAL A 98 13.26 1.08 -13.13
CA VAL A 98 13.73 0.06 -12.18
C VAL A 98 13.60 -1.34 -12.78
N ALA A 99 12.46 -1.68 -13.37
CA ALA A 99 12.26 -2.99 -13.97
C ALA A 99 13.22 -3.22 -15.16
N GLU A 100 13.45 -2.23 -16.00
CA GLU A 100 14.40 -2.30 -17.12
C GLU A 100 15.83 -2.58 -16.66
N GLU A 101 16.28 -1.93 -15.58
CA GLU A 101 17.60 -2.16 -14.98
C GLU A 101 17.71 -3.56 -14.37
N LEU A 102 16.70 -4.01 -13.63
CA LEU A 102 16.72 -5.31 -12.97
C LEU A 102 16.57 -6.48 -13.96
N ARG A 103 15.88 -6.28 -15.09
CA ARG A 103 15.75 -7.28 -16.17
C ARG A 103 17.05 -7.55 -16.93
N GLN A 104 18.09 -6.72 -16.76
CA GLN A 104 19.43 -7.01 -17.30
C GLN A 104 20.10 -8.21 -16.61
N PHE A 105 19.60 -8.61 -15.44
CA PHE A 105 20.13 -9.73 -14.68
C PHE A 105 19.26 -10.98 -14.90
N ASP A 106 19.89 -12.12 -15.16
CA ASP A 106 19.21 -13.41 -15.10
C ASP A 106 19.03 -13.87 -13.64
N TYR A 107 18.19 -13.15 -12.89
CA TYR A 107 17.99 -13.34 -11.46
C TYR A 107 17.40 -14.71 -11.10
N ARG A 108 16.88 -15.46 -12.07
CA ARG A 108 16.38 -16.84 -11.87
C ARG A 108 17.52 -17.80 -11.53
N THR A 109 18.74 -17.50 -11.96
CA THR A 109 19.96 -18.27 -11.68
C THR A 109 20.57 -17.97 -10.31
N PHE A 110 20.09 -16.95 -9.61
CA PHE A 110 20.60 -16.60 -8.29
C PHE A 110 20.35 -17.74 -7.31
N ARG A 111 21.37 -18.02 -6.49
CA ARG A 111 21.37 -18.99 -5.40
C ARG A 111 20.73 -18.40 -4.16
N ASN A 112 20.85 -17.09 -3.97
CA ASN A 112 20.20 -16.37 -2.89
C ASN A 112 18.70 -16.14 -3.22
N GLU A 113 17.83 -16.84 -2.51
CA GLU A 113 16.38 -16.77 -2.70
C GLU A 113 15.77 -15.41 -2.29
N ASP A 114 16.33 -14.72 -1.29
CA ASP A 114 15.89 -13.35 -0.93
C ASP A 114 16.16 -12.37 -2.07
N LEU A 115 17.38 -12.42 -2.62
CA LEU A 115 17.78 -11.60 -3.76
C LEU A 115 16.88 -11.86 -4.96
N LYS A 116 16.65 -13.15 -5.29
CA LYS A 116 15.75 -13.56 -6.38
C LYS A 116 14.32 -13.02 -6.18
N ARG A 117 13.78 -13.12 -4.96
CA ARG A 117 12.43 -12.64 -4.64
C ARG A 117 12.31 -11.12 -4.78
N ARG A 118 13.30 -10.36 -4.30
CA ARG A 118 13.32 -8.89 -4.40
C ARG A 118 13.43 -8.42 -5.85
N PHE A 119 14.26 -9.07 -6.66
CA PHE A 119 14.30 -8.87 -8.11
C PHE A 119 12.96 -9.17 -8.78
N LYS A 120 12.35 -10.33 -8.49
CA LYS A 120 11.04 -10.70 -9.03
C LYS A 120 10.00 -9.60 -8.72
N ARG A 121 9.95 -9.12 -7.47
CA ARG A 121 8.94 -8.14 -7.03
C ARG A 121 9.08 -6.79 -7.76
N LEU A 122 10.30 -6.29 -7.92
CA LEU A 122 10.53 -4.97 -8.54
C LEU A 122 10.53 -5.00 -10.08
N ALA A 123 10.65 -6.18 -10.69
CA ALA A 123 10.61 -6.34 -12.14
C ALA A 123 9.17 -6.42 -12.72
N VAL A 124 8.15 -6.59 -11.88
CA VAL A 124 6.74 -6.59 -12.27
C VAL A 124 6.25 -5.14 -12.36
N LEU A 125 5.63 -4.78 -13.49
CA LEU A 125 5.21 -3.40 -13.77
C LEU A 125 3.75 -3.13 -13.45
N GLY A 126 2.89 -4.15 -13.46
CA GLY A 126 1.45 -3.97 -13.31
C GLY A 126 0.93 -2.94 -14.32
N TYR A 127 0.13 -1.96 -13.85
CA TYR A 127 -0.39 -0.89 -14.71
C TYR A 127 0.71 0.01 -15.31
N ALA A 128 1.87 0.13 -14.66
CA ALA A 128 2.98 0.86 -15.23
C ALA A 128 3.54 0.20 -16.50
N ALA A 129 3.08 -0.97 -16.93
CA ALA A 129 3.42 -1.51 -18.25
C ALA A 129 2.76 -0.74 -19.40
N LEU A 130 1.66 -0.04 -19.15
CA LEU A 130 0.94 0.73 -20.17
C LEU A 130 1.78 1.91 -20.70
N PRO A 131 1.56 2.33 -21.96
CA PRO A 131 1.95 3.66 -22.43
C PRO A 131 1.48 4.77 -21.49
N GLU A 132 2.20 5.89 -21.40
CA GLU A 132 1.94 6.94 -20.41
C GLU A 132 0.53 7.56 -20.55
N ASP A 133 0.10 7.80 -21.78
CA ASP A 133 -1.25 8.27 -22.13
C ASP A 133 -2.33 7.31 -21.62
N LYS A 134 -2.16 6.01 -21.89
CA LYS A 134 -3.07 4.96 -21.41
C LYS A 134 -3.04 4.78 -19.90
N PHE A 135 -1.88 4.91 -19.27
CA PHE A 135 -1.76 4.88 -17.82
C PHE A 135 -2.55 6.04 -17.20
N LYS A 136 -2.41 7.25 -17.74
CA LYS A 136 -3.19 8.42 -17.30
C LYS A 136 -4.69 8.23 -17.51
N GLU A 137 -5.11 7.63 -18.64
CA GLU A 137 -6.51 7.27 -18.85
C GLU A 137 -7.04 6.28 -17.81
N LEU A 138 -6.28 5.22 -17.50
CA LEU A 138 -6.64 4.24 -16.48
C LEU A 138 -6.76 4.91 -15.11
N PHE A 139 -5.76 5.71 -14.74
CA PHE A 139 -5.70 6.40 -13.45
C PHE A 139 -6.85 7.40 -13.30
N GLY A 140 -7.13 8.17 -14.37
CA GLY A 140 -8.25 9.10 -14.41
C GLY A 140 -9.61 8.40 -14.30
N ALA A 141 -9.78 7.25 -14.96
CA ALA A 141 -11.00 6.45 -14.84
C ALA A 141 -11.22 5.95 -13.40
N VAL A 142 -10.17 5.44 -12.76
CA VAL A 142 -10.23 4.99 -11.34
C VAL A 142 -10.55 6.16 -10.41
N SER A 143 -9.80 7.27 -10.51
CA SER A 143 -10.00 8.46 -9.67
C SER A 143 -11.40 9.07 -9.85
N SER A 144 -11.93 9.04 -11.07
CA SER A 144 -13.30 9.48 -11.37
C SER A 144 -14.35 8.63 -10.65
N MET A 145 -14.18 7.30 -10.65
CA MET A 145 -15.09 6.39 -9.93
C MET A 145 -15.02 6.59 -8.42
N GLU A 146 -13.81 6.71 -7.85
CA GLU A 146 -13.60 6.96 -6.42
C GLU A 146 -14.21 8.30 -5.98
N SER A 147 -13.94 9.38 -6.73
CA SER A 147 -14.49 10.71 -6.47
C SER A 147 -16.01 10.73 -6.55
N ASN A 148 -16.60 10.04 -7.54
CA ASN A 148 -18.05 9.90 -7.62
C ASN A 148 -18.58 9.21 -6.37
N TYR A 149 -18.03 8.04 -6.03
CA TYR A 149 -18.46 7.25 -4.87
C TYR A 149 -18.41 8.07 -3.56
N ALA A 150 -17.34 8.84 -3.35
CA ALA A 150 -17.15 9.63 -2.13
C ALA A 150 -18.03 10.88 -2.03
N LYS A 151 -18.54 11.42 -3.15
CA LYS A 151 -19.27 12.71 -3.19
C LYS A 151 -20.78 12.58 -3.27
N ILE A 152 -21.31 11.37 -3.44
CA ILE A 152 -22.75 11.15 -3.63
C ILE A 152 -23.53 11.64 -2.42
N LYS A 153 -24.63 12.34 -2.72
CA LYS A 153 -25.65 12.72 -1.77
C LYS A 153 -27.02 12.29 -2.28
N ILE A 154 -27.81 11.69 -1.38
CA ILE A 154 -29.17 11.23 -1.65
C ILE A 154 -30.15 12.04 -0.80
N CYS A 155 -31.35 12.26 -1.33
CA CYS A 155 -32.41 12.94 -0.60
C CYS A 155 -33.10 11.98 0.37
N SER A 156 -33.60 12.48 1.49
CA SER A 156 -34.30 11.61 2.43
C SER A 156 -35.62 11.12 1.82
N TYR A 157 -35.91 9.84 2.01
CA TYR A 157 -37.19 9.24 1.63
C TYR A 157 -38.38 9.95 2.31
N ARG A 158 -38.20 10.35 3.58
CA ARG A 158 -39.26 10.95 4.40
C ARG A 158 -39.34 12.48 4.27
N ASP A 159 -38.25 13.11 3.86
CA ASP A 159 -38.15 14.56 3.66
C ASP A 159 -37.29 14.86 2.42
N ASN A 160 -37.96 15.14 1.30
CA ASN A 160 -37.30 15.40 0.03
C ASN A 160 -36.47 16.71 0.03
N THR A 161 -36.59 17.55 1.06
CA THR A 161 -35.80 18.78 1.18
C THR A 161 -34.42 18.51 1.78
N ASN A 162 -34.28 17.42 2.54
CA ASN A 162 -32.99 16.97 3.05
C ASN A 162 -32.23 16.15 2.01
N CYS A 163 -31.35 16.79 1.26
CA CYS A 163 -30.51 16.16 0.22
C CYS A 163 -29.04 16.01 0.59
N HIS A 164 -28.77 15.68 1.86
CA HIS A 164 -27.41 15.61 2.39
C HIS A 164 -27.03 14.24 2.94
N MET A 165 -27.83 13.19 2.69
CA MET A 165 -27.50 11.84 3.17
C MET A 165 -26.36 11.25 2.35
N THR A 166 -25.32 10.79 3.04
CA THR A 166 -24.16 10.11 2.46
C THR A 166 -24.19 8.62 2.76
N LEU A 167 -23.28 7.85 2.14
CA LEU A 167 -23.24 6.40 2.37
C LEU A 167 -22.98 6.05 3.84
N ASP A 168 -21.99 6.71 4.42
CA ASP A 168 -21.48 6.43 5.75
C ASP A 168 -21.44 7.75 6.56
N PRO A 169 -22.20 7.87 7.67
CA PRO A 169 -22.98 6.79 8.29
C PRO A 169 -24.41 6.65 7.77
N GLU A 170 -25.02 7.69 7.19
CA GLU A 170 -26.49 7.81 7.16
C GLU A 170 -27.22 6.67 6.43
N ILE A 171 -26.84 6.39 5.18
CA ILE A 171 -27.50 5.34 4.39
C ILE A 171 -27.17 3.95 4.93
N THR A 172 -25.93 3.73 5.36
CA THR A 172 -25.49 2.44 5.91
C THR A 172 -26.26 2.08 7.18
N GLU A 173 -26.38 3.01 8.12
CA GLU A 173 -27.17 2.82 9.34
C GLU A 173 -28.65 2.59 9.02
N LEU A 174 -29.20 3.35 8.07
CA LEU A 174 -30.59 3.21 7.66
C LEU A 174 -30.85 1.82 7.05
N LEU A 175 -29.99 1.35 6.15
CA LEU A 175 -30.12 0.03 5.53
C LEU A 175 -29.99 -1.10 6.56
N GLY A 176 -29.18 -0.92 7.60
CA GLY A 176 -29.04 -1.89 8.69
C GLY A 176 -30.26 -1.95 9.63
N ASN A 177 -30.86 -0.79 9.92
CA ASN A 177 -31.85 -0.67 11.00
C ASN A 177 -33.30 -0.55 10.53
N SER A 178 -33.56 0.05 9.35
CA SER A 178 -34.93 0.21 8.86
C SER A 178 -35.57 -1.15 8.55
N ARG A 179 -36.89 -1.23 8.77
CA ARG A 179 -37.73 -2.39 8.46
C ARG A 179 -38.86 -2.03 7.51
N ASP A 180 -38.86 -0.80 6.98
CA ASP A 180 -39.79 -0.34 5.96
C ASP A 180 -39.25 -0.75 4.58
N PRO A 181 -39.92 -1.68 3.87
CA PRO A 181 -39.45 -2.15 2.57
C PRO A 181 -39.36 -1.06 1.51
N GLU A 182 -40.24 -0.06 1.52
CA GLU A 182 -40.22 1.00 0.50
C GLU A 182 -39.11 2.02 0.78
N GLU A 183 -38.82 2.29 2.05
CA GLU A 183 -37.66 3.10 2.44
C GLU A 183 -36.35 2.42 2.02
N LEU A 184 -36.18 1.13 2.34
CA LEU A 184 -34.99 0.36 1.95
C LEU A 184 -34.80 0.32 0.44
N LYS A 185 -35.88 0.06 -0.30
CA LYS A 185 -35.87 0.05 -1.77
C LYS A 185 -35.50 1.41 -2.35
N TYR A 186 -36.03 2.50 -1.80
CA TYR A 186 -35.70 3.85 -2.24
C TYR A 186 -34.18 4.11 -2.19
N TYR A 187 -33.55 3.87 -1.03
CA TYR A 187 -32.11 4.11 -0.90
C TYR A 187 -31.27 3.16 -1.74
N TRP A 188 -31.67 1.89 -1.87
CA TRP A 188 -30.97 0.94 -2.74
C TRP A 188 -30.96 1.40 -4.21
N VAL A 189 -32.12 1.82 -4.72
CA VAL A 189 -32.27 2.30 -6.10
C VAL A 189 -31.55 3.63 -6.31
N GLU A 190 -31.72 4.59 -5.41
CA GLU A 190 -31.06 5.89 -5.52
C GLU A 190 -29.53 5.77 -5.42
N TRP A 191 -29.03 4.88 -4.56
CA TRP A 191 -27.60 4.59 -4.50
C TRP A 191 -27.10 4.03 -5.82
N TYR A 192 -27.79 3.05 -6.41
CA TYR A 192 -27.41 2.53 -7.73
C TYR A 192 -27.43 3.63 -8.82
N ASN A 193 -28.46 4.48 -8.82
CA ASN A 193 -28.62 5.55 -9.81
C ASN A 193 -27.54 6.62 -9.72
N LYS A 194 -27.02 6.93 -8.53
CA LYS A 194 -26.01 7.98 -8.32
C LYS A 194 -24.58 7.44 -8.23
N ALA A 195 -24.38 6.26 -7.65
CA ALA A 195 -23.07 5.62 -7.51
C ALA A 195 -22.68 4.78 -8.72
N GLY A 196 -23.58 3.89 -9.14
CA GLY A 196 -23.31 2.88 -10.14
C GLY A 196 -23.49 3.37 -11.57
N LYS A 197 -24.65 3.94 -11.90
CA LYS A 197 -24.97 4.33 -13.28
C LYS A 197 -23.95 5.32 -13.89
N PRO A 198 -23.51 6.38 -13.19
CA PRO A 198 -22.56 7.34 -13.76
C PRO A 198 -21.14 6.79 -13.95
N THR A 199 -20.77 5.71 -13.26
CA THR A 199 -19.43 5.13 -13.31
C THR A 199 -19.24 4.11 -14.43
N ARG A 200 -20.30 3.79 -15.19
CA ARG A 200 -20.29 2.76 -16.24
C ARG A 200 -19.16 2.95 -17.26
N GLU A 201 -18.99 4.16 -17.78
CA GLU A 201 -17.97 4.44 -18.81
C GLU A 201 -16.55 4.32 -18.24
N SER A 202 -16.31 4.90 -17.06
CA SER A 202 -15.02 4.79 -16.36
C SER A 202 -14.71 3.33 -16.00
N PHE A 203 -15.70 2.54 -15.60
CA PHE A 203 -15.52 1.13 -15.30
C PHE A 203 -15.17 0.32 -16.54
N GLN A 204 -15.82 0.57 -17.67
CA GLN A 204 -15.48 -0.08 -18.94
C GLN A 204 -14.05 0.26 -19.37
N LYS A 205 -13.69 1.55 -19.30
CA LYS A 205 -12.33 2.03 -19.58
C LYS A 205 -11.29 1.33 -18.69
N TYR A 206 -11.57 1.21 -17.39
CA TYR A 206 -10.74 0.48 -16.45
C TYR A 206 -10.57 -0.99 -16.86
N VAL A 207 -11.66 -1.71 -17.18
CA VAL A 207 -11.60 -3.12 -17.59
C VAL A 207 -10.77 -3.31 -18.85
N ASP A 208 -10.94 -2.45 -19.86
CA ASP A 208 -10.21 -2.54 -21.12
C ASP A 208 -8.70 -2.34 -20.93
N LEU A 209 -8.33 -1.30 -20.17
CA LEU A 209 -6.92 -0.98 -19.89
C LEU A 209 -6.27 -1.95 -18.90
N ASN A 210 -7.02 -2.48 -17.94
CA ASN A 210 -6.57 -3.54 -17.05
C ASN A 210 -6.25 -4.82 -17.84
N LYS A 211 -7.10 -5.19 -18.80
CA LYS A 211 -6.84 -6.33 -19.70
C LYS A 211 -5.62 -6.08 -20.59
N GLU A 212 -5.44 -4.87 -21.12
CA GLU A 212 -4.25 -4.53 -21.90
C GLU A 212 -2.98 -4.61 -21.05
N SER A 213 -3.00 -4.04 -19.84
CA SER A 213 -1.90 -4.13 -18.89
C SER A 213 -1.55 -5.58 -18.53
N ALA A 214 -2.55 -6.44 -18.30
CA ALA A 214 -2.31 -7.85 -18.03
C ALA A 214 -1.53 -8.54 -19.15
N LYS A 215 -1.92 -8.30 -20.41
CA LYS A 215 -1.20 -8.83 -21.58
C LYS A 215 0.24 -8.33 -21.67
N LEU A 216 0.48 -7.05 -21.38
CA LEU A 216 1.82 -6.48 -21.36
C LEU A 216 2.70 -7.07 -20.25
N ASN A 217 2.08 -7.62 -19.19
CA ASN A 217 2.76 -8.34 -18.12
C ASN A 217 2.80 -9.88 -18.34
N GLY A 218 2.36 -10.38 -19.50
CA GLY A 218 2.42 -11.81 -19.85
C GLY A 218 1.23 -12.65 -19.37
N PHE A 219 0.13 -12.03 -18.96
CA PHE A 219 -1.09 -12.70 -18.52
C PHE A 219 -2.22 -12.59 -19.56
N ASN A 220 -3.19 -13.49 -19.55
CA ASN A 220 -4.31 -13.45 -20.50
C ASN A 220 -5.36 -12.40 -20.14
N ASN A 221 -5.53 -12.12 -18.84
CA ASN A 221 -6.52 -11.20 -18.30
C ASN A 221 -6.11 -10.70 -16.91
N GLY A 222 -6.78 -9.65 -16.42
CA GLY A 222 -6.46 -9.06 -15.12
C GLY A 222 -6.74 -9.95 -13.91
N ALA A 223 -7.66 -10.91 -14.02
CA ALA A 223 -7.93 -11.84 -12.91
C ALA A 223 -6.72 -12.78 -12.68
N GLU A 224 -6.01 -13.18 -13.74
CA GLU A 224 -4.76 -13.94 -13.58
C GLU A 224 -3.67 -13.13 -12.89
N VAL A 225 -3.60 -11.81 -13.13
CA VAL A 225 -2.68 -10.93 -12.40
C VAL A 225 -3.02 -10.94 -10.90
N TRP A 226 -4.30 -10.82 -10.55
CA TRP A 226 -4.73 -10.86 -9.14
C TRP A 226 -4.50 -12.20 -8.45
N LEU A 227 -4.49 -13.31 -9.19
CA LEU A 227 -4.21 -14.63 -8.64
C LEU A 227 -2.71 -14.93 -8.51
N ASP A 228 -1.84 -14.17 -9.19
CA ASP A 228 -0.37 -14.27 -9.08
C ASP A 228 0.21 -13.39 -7.96
N GLU A 229 -0.52 -12.33 -7.55
CA GLU A 229 -0.15 -11.44 -6.43
C GLU A 229 -0.17 -12.13 -5.06
#